data_AF-R1FKM2-F1
#
_entry.id   AF-R1FKM2-F1
#
_cell.length_a   1.000
_cell.length_b   1.000
_cell.length_c   1.000
_cell.angle_alpha   90.00
_cell.angle_beta   90.00
_cell.angle_gamma   90.00
#
_symmetry.space_group_name_H-M   'P 1'
#
loop_
_entity.id
_entity.type
_entity.pdbx_description
1 polymer ?
#
loop_
_entity_poly.entity_id
_entity_poly.type
_entity_poly.pdbx_seq_one_letter_code
_entity_poly.pdbx_strand_id
1 'polypeptide(L)'
;MTCGALGVFLPIILRLVETRSAAGLSPLTWSLQLLGYALFVVYPARSGFPLSSYVEYAVLMAQSLAINCMIRLFAGVAAPSVAAGAAAYCVALALALRCTPLRLAKLCVPAATALLSTALLPQICRNFAARSSGGWSGITASLGIVGNSLRLYTTLRLAGGDRLLLAQFGLGVSLNAILLTQVLVWGV
;
A
#
# COMPACT_ATOMS: atom_id res chain seq x y z
N MET A 1 14.83 -5.84 -8.18
CA MET A 1 13.52 -6.50 -8.42
C MET A 1 12.50 -5.39 -8.67
N THR A 2 12.18 -5.07 -9.92
CA THR A 2 11.39 -3.85 -10.25
C THR A 2 10.14 -4.12 -11.11
N CYS A 3 10.01 -5.29 -11.74
CA CYS A 3 8.85 -5.56 -12.60
C CYS A 3 7.58 -6.02 -11.86
N GLY A 4 7.70 -6.55 -10.63
CA GLY A 4 6.54 -7.03 -9.86
C GLY A 4 5.67 -5.93 -9.27
N ALA A 5 6.26 -4.79 -8.87
CA ALA A 5 5.57 -3.70 -8.18
C ALA A 5 4.60 -2.91 -9.06
N LEU A 6 4.90 -2.81 -10.37
CA LEU A 6 4.09 -2.08 -11.34
C LEU A 6 2.68 -2.65 -11.50
N GLY A 7 2.47 -3.93 -11.16
CA GLY A 7 1.20 -4.63 -11.34
C GLY A 7 0.44 -4.98 -10.06
N VAL A 8 0.94 -4.65 -8.86
CA VAL A 8 0.35 -5.18 -7.61
C VAL A 8 -1.10 -4.73 -7.43
N PHE A 9 -1.38 -3.42 -7.55
CA PHE A 9 -2.75 -2.89 -7.40
C PHE A 9 -3.44 -2.62 -8.74
N LEU A 10 -2.78 -2.90 -9.86
CA LEU A 10 -3.37 -2.74 -11.18
C LEU A 10 -4.68 -3.53 -11.35
N PRO A 11 -4.81 -4.79 -10.88
CA PRO A 11 -6.09 -5.51 -10.93
C PRO A 11 -7.23 -4.79 -10.18
N ILE A 12 -6.92 -4.12 -9.06
CA ILE A 12 -7.90 -3.35 -8.30
C ILE A 12 -8.30 -2.08 -9.06
N ILE A 13 -7.34 -1.39 -9.67
CA ILE A 13 -7.59 -0.21 -10.52
C ILE A 13 -8.48 -0.58 -11.70
N LEU A 14 -8.16 -1.66 -12.41
CA LEU A 14 -8.96 -2.14 -13.55
C LEU A 14 -10.40 -2.45 -13.11
N ARG A 15 -10.58 -3.19 -12.02
CA ARG A 15 -11.91 -3.44 -11.43
C ARG A 15 -12.65 -2.14 -11.13
N LEU A 16 -11.99 -1.16 -10.53
CA LEU A 16 -12.59 0.14 -10.21
C LEU A 16 -13.06 0.88 -11.47
N VAL A 17 -12.28 0.86 -12.55
CA VAL A 17 -12.65 1.47 -13.83
C VAL A 17 -13.84 0.74 -14.45
N GLU A 18 -13.81 -0.59 -14.48
CA GLU A 18 -14.84 -1.44 -15.10
C GLU A 18 -16.17 -1.36 -14.37
N THR A 19 -16.15 -1.53 -13.04
CA THR A 19 -17.36 -1.54 -12.21
C THR A 19 -17.89 -0.16 -11.89
N ARG A 20 -17.08 0.90 -12.09
CA ARG A 20 -17.37 2.29 -11.67
C ARG A 20 -17.80 2.39 -10.20
N SER A 21 -17.34 1.45 -9.36
CA SER A 21 -17.80 1.34 -7.98
C SER A 21 -16.65 0.95 -7.06
N ALA A 22 -16.47 1.73 -6.00
CA ALA A 22 -15.56 1.43 -4.90
C ALA A 22 -16.23 0.65 -3.76
N ALA A 23 -17.43 0.12 -3.98
CA ALA A 23 -18.17 -0.63 -2.97
C ALA A 23 -17.32 -1.81 -2.43
N GLY A 24 -17.20 -1.87 -1.11
CA GLY A 24 -16.44 -2.90 -0.40
C GLY A 24 -14.99 -2.53 -0.07
N LEU A 25 -14.38 -1.56 -0.77
CA LEU A 25 -13.02 -1.12 -0.44
C LEU A 25 -13.02 -0.24 0.80
N SER A 26 -12.00 -0.42 1.65
CA SER A 26 -11.81 0.36 2.87
C SER A 26 -11.00 1.63 2.59
N PRO A 27 -11.59 2.84 2.72
CA PRO A 27 -10.84 4.10 2.54
C PRO A 27 -9.67 4.24 3.52
N LEU A 28 -9.82 3.67 4.73
CA LEU A 28 -8.78 3.69 5.74
C LEU A 28 -7.56 2.88 5.29
N THR A 29 -7.76 1.66 4.77
CA THR A 29 -6.66 0.85 4.21
C THR A 29 -5.86 1.63 3.19
N TRP A 30 -6.53 2.26 2.24
CA TRP A 30 -5.85 3.01 1.18
C TRP A 30 -5.18 4.29 1.69
N SER A 31 -5.74 4.96 2.70
CA SER A 31 -5.11 6.12 3.33
C SER A 31 -3.84 5.73 4.10
N LEU A 32 -3.88 4.62 4.85
CA LEU A 32 -2.71 4.09 5.57
C LEU A 32 -1.60 3.65 4.61
N GLN A 33 -1.96 3.00 3.50
CA GLN A 33 -1.00 2.65 2.45
C GLN A 33 -0.35 3.88 1.84
N LEU A 34 -1.14 4.89 1.48
CA LEU A 34 -0.64 6.12 0.88
C LEU A 34 0.34 6.86 1.80
N LEU A 35 0.06 6.92 3.11
CA LEU A 35 0.94 7.52 4.11
C LEU A 35 2.21 6.68 4.34
N GLY A 36 2.04 5.36 4.49
CA GLY A 36 3.17 4.45 4.72
C GLY A 36 4.17 4.49 3.56
N TYR A 37 3.69 4.39 2.31
CA TYR A 37 4.56 4.46 1.14
C TYR A 37 5.23 5.83 0.98
N ALA A 38 4.56 6.93 1.32
CA ALA A 38 5.18 8.25 1.30
C ALA A 38 6.42 8.31 2.19
N LEU A 39 6.34 7.78 3.41
CA LEU A 39 7.47 7.75 4.33
C LEU A 39 8.62 6.87 3.82
N PHE A 40 8.30 5.74 3.19
CA PHE A 40 9.28 4.87 2.52
C PHE A 40 9.90 5.48 1.26
N VAL A 41 9.35 6.58 0.73
CA VAL A 41 9.95 7.37 -0.35
C VAL A 41 10.75 8.54 0.21
N VAL A 42 10.21 9.26 1.20
CA VAL A 42 10.82 10.49 1.73
C VAL A 42 12.17 10.20 2.39
N TYR A 43 12.26 9.21 3.29
CA TYR A 43 13.52 8.93 3.97
C TYR A 43 14.69 8.58 3.03
N PRO A 44 14.58 7.59 2.13
CA PRO A 44 15.69 7.23 1.25
C PRO A 44 16.02 8.35 0.26
N ALA A 45 15.04 9.09 -0.25
CA ALA A 45 15.26 10.23 -1.13
C ALA A 45 16.05 11.36 -0.42
N ARG A 46 15.69 11.68 0.83
CA ARG A 46 16.41 12.67 1.66
C ARG A 46 17.82 12.20 2.05
N SER A 47 18.01 10.90 2.18
CA SER A 47 19.30 10.28 2.53
C SER A 47 20.27 10.19 1.35
N GLY A 48 19.84 10.56 0.14
CA GLY A 48 20.66 10.45 -1.07
C GLY A 48 20.85 9.02 -1.58
N PHE A 49 19.95 8.09 -1.21
CA PHE A 49 20.00 6.73 -1.74
C PHE A 49 19.59 6.70 -3.22
N PRO A 50 20.13 5.74 -4.00
CA PRO A 50 19.79 5.62 -5.41
C PRO A 50 18.29 5.32 -5.59
N LEU A 51 17.71 5.85 -6.67
CA LEU A 51 16.28 5.69 -6.98
C LEU A 51 15.84 4.22 -6.99
N SER A 52 16.72 3.32 -7.44
CA SER A 52 16.48 1.87 -7.47
C SER A 52 16.14 1.26 -6.10
N SER A 53 16.52 1.90 -5.00
CA SER A 53 16.23 1.43 -3.63
C SER A 53 14.79 1.69 -3.19
N TYR A 54 14.09 2.67 -3.77
CA TYR A 54 12.75 3.07 -3.31
C TYR A 54 11.73 3.34 -4.41
N VAL A 55 12.11 3.20 -5.69
CA VAL A 55 11.20 3.38 -6.84
C VAL A 55 9.98 2.47 -6.77
N GLU A 56 10.13 1.25 -6.24
CA GLU A 56 9.00 0.35 -6.00
C GLU A 56 7.95 0.98 -5.07
N TYR A 57 8.38 1.58 -3.95
CA TYR A 57 7.48 2.27 -3.03
C TYR A 57 6.85 3.51 -3.66
N ALA A 58 7.59 4.24 -4.50
CA ALA A 58 7.05 5.39 -5.24
C ALA A 58 5.94 4.97 -6.22
N VAL A 59 6.12 3.84 -6.91
CA VAL A 59 5.12 3.26 -7.81
C VAL A 59 3.87 2.81 -7.02
N LEU A 60 4.05 2.12 -5.89
CA LEU A 60 2.93 1.69 -5.04
C LEU A 60 2.19 2.87 -4.39
N MET A 61 2.91 3.93 -4.04
CA MET A 61 2.34 5.20 -3.57
C MET A 61 1.45 5.83 -4.63
N ALA A 62 1.91 5.90 -5.88
CA ALA A 62 1.13 6.45 -6.99
C ALA A 62 -0.14 5.64 -7.26
N GLN A 63 -0.05 4.30 -7.28
CA GLN A 63 -1.23 3.42 -7.40
C GLN A 63 -2.21 3.62 -6.24
N SER A 64 -1.70 3.73 -5.01
CA SER A 64 -2.53 3.96 -3.81
C SER A 64 -3.22 5.33 -3.85
N LEU A 65 -2.57 6.36 -4.40
CA LEU A 65 -3.16 7.69 -4.59
C LEU A 65 -4.30 7.62 -5.61
N ALA A 66 -4.09 6.95 -6.73
CA ALA A 66 -5.12 6.75 -7.76
C ALA A 66 -6.34 6.05 -7.17
N ILE A 67 -6.14 4.96 -6.42
CA ILE A 67 -7.24 4.21 -5.79
C ILE A 67 -7.98 5.06 -4.75
N ASN A 68 -7.27 5.83 -3.90
CA ASN A 68 -7.92 6.78 -2.98
C ASN A 68 -8.80 7.80 -3.72
N CYS A 69 -8.31 8.34 -4.84
CA CYS A 69 -9.07 9.30 -5.65
C CYS A 69 -10.32 8.64 -6.23
N MET A 70 -10.18 7.44 -6.82
CA MET A 70 -11.32 6.69 -7.37
C MET A 70 -12.35 6.33 -6.30
N ILE A 71 -11.92 5.94 -5.10
CA ILE A 71 -12.81 5.68 -3.96
C ILE A 71 -13.66 6.91 -3.64
N ARG A 72 -13.04 8.10 -3.59
CA ARG A 72 -13.76 9.35 -3.29
C ARG A 72 -14.70 9.76 -4.43
N LEU A 73 -14.25 9.66 -5.68
CA LEU A 73 -15.07 9.97 -6.85
C LEU A 73 -16.31 9.08 -6.92
N PHE A 74 -16.15 7.78 -6.73
CA PHE A 74 -17.28 6.82 -6.75
C PHE A 74 -18.14 6.88 -5.49
N ALA A 75 -17.67 7.50 -4.41
CA ALA A 75 -18.48 7.85 -3.25
C ALA A 75 -19.31 9.14 -3.45
N GLY A 76 -19.26 9.76 -4.63
CA GLY A 76 -20.03 10.96 -4.96
C GLY A 76 -19.36 12.28 -4.56
N VAL A 77 -18.09 12.27 -4.13
CA VAL A 77 -17.34 13.50 -3.86
C VAL A 77 -17.07 14.22 -5.18
N ALA A 78 -17.33 15.53 -5.21
CA ALA A 78 -17.13 16.35 -6.40
C ALA A 78 -15.69 16.24 -6.93
N ALA A 79 -15.55 16.07 -8.26
CA ALA A 79 -14.24 15.88 -8.89
C ALA A 79 -13.22 17.00 -8.60
N PRO A 80 -13.59 18.30 -8.56
CA PRO A 80 -12.68 19.36 -8.16
C PRO A 80 -12.14 19.19 -6.73
N SER A 81 -12.96 18.71 -5.79
CA SER A 81 -12.56 18.47 -4.41
C SER A 81 -11.57 17.30 -4.30
N VAL A 82 -11.78 16.24 -5.10
CA VAL A 82 -10.83 15.12 -5.17
C VAL A 82 -9.49 15.58 -5.79
N ALA A 83 -9.54 16.35 -6.88
CA ALA A 83 -8.35 16.91 -7.51
C ALA A 83 -7.57 17.83 -6.57
N ALA A 84 -8.26 18.71 -5.83
CA ALA A 84 -7.66 19.58 -4.82
C ALA A 84 -6.98 18.76 -3.71
N GLY A 85 -7.61 17.69 -3.23
CA GLY A 85 -7.03 16.78 -2.25
C GLY A 85 -5.77 16.07 -2.75
N ALA A 86 -5.78 15.59 -4.00
CA ALA A 86 -4.61 14.98 -4.62
C ALA A 86 -3.47 16.00 -4.82
N ALA A 87 -3.78 17.21 -5.26
CA ALA A 87 -2.82 18.29 -5.39
C ALA A 87 -2.20 18.67 -4.02
N ALA A 88 -3.02 18.80 -2.98
CA ALA A 88 -2.57 19.06 -1.62
C ALA A 88 -1.63 17.96 -1.12
N TYR A 89 -1.94 16.69 -1.40
CA TYR A 89 -1.03 15.58 -1.10
C TYR A 89 0.30 15.69 -1.83
N CYS A 90 0.31 16.00 -3.13
CA CYS A 90 1.53 16.19 -3.90
C CYS A 90 2.39 17.35 -3.37
N VAL A 91 1.75 18.47 -2.99
CA VAL A 91 2.43 19.61 -2.37
C VAL A 91 3.03 19.20 -1.02
N ALA A 92 2.28 18.50 -0.17
CA ALA A 92 2.77 18.02 1.12
C ALA A 92 3.97 17.05 0.95
N LEU A 93 3.92 16.16 -0.04
CA LEU A 93 5.02 15.27 -0.37
C LEU A 93 6.26 16.04 -0.84
N ALA A 94 6.09 17.03 -1.73
CA ALA A 94 7.19 17.86 -2.21
C ALA A 94 7.83 18.68 -1.06
N LEU A 95 7.01 19.19 -0.14
CA LEU A 95 7.50 19.85 1.07
C LEU A 95 8.25 18.87 1.97
N ALA A 96 7.74 17.65 2.18
CA ALA A 96 8.43 16.63 2.97
C ALA A 96 9.79 16.24 2.36
N LEU A 97 9.88 16.16 1.03
CA LEU A 97 11.12 15.87 0.30
C LEU A 97 12.16 17.00 0.37
N ARG A 98 11.75 18.24 0.68
CA ARG A 98 12.67 19.38 0.79
C ARG A 98 13.00 19.75 2.22
N CYS A 99 11.99 19.77 3.07
CA CYS A 99 12.04 20.41 4.38
C CYS A 99 12.20 19.43 5.54
N THR A 100 11.93 18.12 5.37
CA THR A 100 12.00 17.18 6.49
C THR A 100 13.45 16.97 6.94
N PRO A 101 13.76 17.20 8.24
CA PRO A 101 15.05 16.88 8.82
C PRO A 101 15.34 15.39 8.74
N LEU A 102 16.58 15.02 8.41
CA LEU A 102 16.96 13.61 8.22
C LEU A 102 16.71 12.76 9.48
N ARG A 103 16.92 13.34 10.67
CA ARG A 103 16.64 12.69 11.95
C ARG A 103 15.15 12.31 12.10
N LEU A 104 14.25 13.23 11.75
CA LEU A 104 12.81 12.97 11.79
C LEU A 104 12.41 11.95 10.72
N ALA A 105 12.90 12.09 9.50
CA ALA A 105 12.63 11.13 8.43
C ALA A 105 13.04 9.69 8.82
N LYS A 106 14.19 9.53 9.47
CA LYS A 106 14.67 8.23 9.97
C LYS A 106 13.76 7.66 11.06
N LEU A 107 13.32 8.50 12.00
CA LEU A 107 12.41 8.11 13.08
C LEU A 107 11.01 7.73 12.56
N CYS A 108 10.61 8.22 11.39
CA CYS A 108 9.35 7.85 10.77
C CYS A 108 9.37 6.46 10.11
N VAL A 109 10.53 5.86 9.85
CA VAL A 109 10.61 4.56 9.15
C VAL A 109 9.93 3.42 9.93
N PRO A 110 10.17 3.24 11.26
CA PRO A 110 9.45 2.24 12.03
C PRO A 110 7.92 2.47 12.05
N ALA A 111 7.49 3.74 12.09
CA ALA A 111 6.08 4.09 12.01
C ALA A 111 5.50 3.71 10.64
N ALA A 112 6.21 4.00 9.55
CA ALA A 112 5.83 3.60 8.20
C ALA A 112 5.70 2.07 8.07
N THR A 113 6.65 1.33 8.64
CA THR A 113 6.61 -0.12 8.72
C THR A 113 5.35 -0.61 9.44
N ALA A 114 5.04 -0.07 10.61
CA ALA A 114 3.85 -0.44 11.38
C ALA A 114 2.56 -0.11 10.61
N LEU A 115 2.50 1.06 9.98
CA LEU A 115 1.37 1.48 9.16
C LEU A 115 1.14 0.51 7.99
N LEU A 116 2.16 0.20 7.19
CA LEU A 116 2.01 -0.73 6.07
C LEU A 116 1.69 -2.16 6.52
N SER A 117 2.26 -2.60 7.65
CA SER A 117 1.98 -3.93 8.21
C SER A 117 0.53 -4.08 8.65
N THR A 118 -0.12 -2.99 9.07
CA THR A 118 -1.50 -3.00 9.55
C THR A 118 -2.51 -2.43 8.56
N ALA A 119 -2.05 -1.88 7.43
CA ALA A 119 -2.91 -1.24 6.44
C ALA A 119 -3.97 -2.17 5.85
N LEU A 120 -3.72 -3.48 5.83
CA LEU A 120 -4.67 -4.48 5.32
C LEU A 120 -5.76 -4.85 6.33
N LEU A 121 -5.57 -4.57 7.63
CA LEU A 121 -6.53 -4.95 8.67
C LEU A 121 -7.92 -4.32 8.47
N PRO A 122 -8.06 -3.01 8.17
CA PRO A 122 -9.38 -2.42 7.94
C PRO A 122 -10.13 -3.08 6.78
N GLN A 123 -9.43 -3.49 5.71
CA GLN A 123 -10.03 -4.23 4.60
C GLN A 123 -10.47 -5.62 5.04
N ILE A 124 -9.62 -6.36 5.76
CA ILE A 124 -9.96 -7.70 6.27
C ILE A 124 -11.21 -7.65 7.15
N CYS A 125 -11.26 -6.69 8.09
CA CYS A 125 -12.40 -6.51 8.97
C CYS A 125 -13.67 -6.15 8.18
N ARG A 126 -13.55 -5.27 7.18
CA ARG A 126 -14.68 -4.88 6.32
C ARG A 126 -15.20 -6.05 5.50
N ASN A 127 -14.31 -6.84 4.90
CA ASN A 127 -14.66 -8.04 4.15
C ASN A 127 -15.39 -9.05 5.04
N PHE A 128 -14.88 -9.26 6.25
CA PHE A 128 -15.47 -10.18 7.22
C PHE A 128 -16.86 -9.73 7.67
N ALA A 129 -17.02 -8.44 8.01
CA ALA A 129 -18.31 -7.88 8.42
C ALA A 129 -19.36 -7.94 7.28
N ALA A 130 -18.93 -7.69 6.04
CA ALA A 130 -19.81 -7.71 4.87
C ALA A 130 -20.03 -9.10 4.28
N ARG A 131 -19.33 -10.14 4.76
CA ARG A 131 -19.26 -11.48 4.14
C ARG A 131 -19.06 -11.42 2.62
N SER A 132 -18.16 -10.55 2.19
CA SER A 132 -17.88 -10.27 0.78
C SER A 132 -16.38 -10.09 0.59
N SER A 133 -15.88 -10.41 -0.60
CA SER A 133 -14.50 -10.10 -1.01
C SER A 133 -14.18 -8.59 -0.98
N GLY A 134 -15.22 -7.74 -0.90
CA GLY A 134 -15.10 -6.29 -0.76
C GLY A 134 -14.39 -5.63 -1.95
N GLY A 135 -14.30 -6.34 -3.07
CA GLY A 135 -13.61 -5.86 -4.26
C GLY A 135 -12.09 -5.92 -4.21
N TRP A 136 -11.52 -6.59 -3.22
CA TRP A 136 -10.10 -6.90 -3.21
C TRP A 136 -9.77 -7.93 -4.29
N SER A 137 -8.69 -7.74 -5.04
CA SER A 137 -8.31 -8.68 -6.10
C SER A 137 -7.53 -9.87 -5.53
N GLY A 138 -7.92 -11.08 -5.93
CA GLY A 138 -7.17 -12.30 -5.63
C GLY A 138 -5.76 -12.28 -6.23
N ILE A 139 -5.59 -11.66 -7.40
CA ILE A 139 -4.27 -11.47 -8.02
C ILE A 139 -3.39 -10.58 -7.15
N THR A 140 -3.92 -9.46 -6.66
CA THR A 140 -3.21 -8.56 -5.73
C THR A 140 -2.80 -9.30 -4.46
N ALA A 141 -3.71 -10.07 -3.86
CA ALA A 141 -3.40 -10.84 -2.66
C ALA A 141 -2.30 -11.88 -2.91
N SER A 142 -2.37 -12.63 -4.01
CA SER A 142 -1.34 -13.59 -4.41
C SER A 142 0.03 -12.94 -4.66
N LEU A 143 0.07 -11.81 -5.36
CA LEU A 143 1.29 -11.04 -5.57
C LEU A 143 1.86 -10.52 -4.24
N GLY A 144 0.99 -10.12 -3.30
CA GLY A 144 1.38 -9.74 -1.94
C GLY A 144 2.02 -10.88 -1.16
N ILE A 145 1.48 -12.11 -1.26
CA ILE A 145 2.05 -13.30 -0.65
C ILE A 145 3.45 -13.58 -1.23
N VAL A 146 3.55 -13.63 -2.56
CA VAL A 146 4.82 -13.90 -3.26
C VAL A 146 5.87 -12.85 -2.89
N GLY A 147 5.53 -11.56 -2.99
CA GLY A 147 6.43 -10.46 -2.67
C GLY A 147 6.95 -10.50 -1.23
N ASN A 148 6.08 -10.71 -0.24
CA ASN A 148 6.49 -10.81 1.16
C ASN A 148 7.28 -12.10 1.45
N SER A 149 6.98 -13.20 0.76
CA SER A 149 7.71 -14.47 0.90
C SER A 149 9.15 -14.37 0.37
N LEU A 150 9.34 -13.72 -0.79
CA LEU A 150 10.69 -13.46 -1.30
C LEU A 150 11.47 -12.54 -0.34
N ARG A 151 10.81 -11.53 0.24
CA ARG A 151 11.45 -10.65 1.22
C ARG A 151 11.87 -11.40 2.48
N LEU A 152 11.03 -12.28 3.03
CA LEU A 152 11.41 -13.19 4.13
C LEU A 152 12.67 -13.98 3.80
N TYR A 153 12.70 -14.63 2.62
CA TYR A 153 13.84 -15.41 2.19
C TYR A 153 15.11 -14.56 2.09
N THR A 154 15.05 -13.40 1.45
CA THR A 154 16.21 -12.51 1.33
C THR A 154 16.66 -11.93 2.67
N THR A 155 15.75 -11.64 3.61
CA THR A 155 16.12 -11.16 4.95
C THR A 155 16.85 -12.24 5.75
N LEU A 156 16.40 -13.49 5.65
CA LEU A 156 17.09 -14.63 6.28
C LEU A 156 18.48 -14.87 5.69
N ARG A 157 18.65 -14.69 4.38
CA ARG A 157 19.91 -15.00 3.68
C ARG A 157 20.91 -13.85 3.65
N LEU A 158 20.44 -12.62 3.46
CA LEU A 158 21.28 -11.45 3.18
C LEU A 158 21.29 -10.43 4.31
N ALA A 159 20.23 -10.36 5.12
CA ALA A 159 20.10 -9.36 6.19
C ALA A 159 20.32 -9.93 7.60
N GLY A 160 20.98 -11.09 7.71
CA GLY A 160 21.33 -11.70 8.99
C GLY A 160 20.14 -12.09 9.86
N GLY A 161 18.92 -12.17 9.30
CA GLY A 161 17.72 -12.54 10.05
C GLY A 161 17.20 -11.46 11.01
N ASP A 162 17.26 -10.19 10.60
CA ASP A 162 16.64 -9.09 11.37
C ASP A 162 15.19 -9.41 11.75
N ARG A 163 14.96 -9.58 13.07
CA ARG A 163 13.68 -10.02 13.64
C ARG A 163 12.53 -9.07 13.31
N LEU A 164 12.80 -7.77 13.20
CA LEU A 164 11.77 -6.77 12.90
C LEU A 164 11.30 -6.91 11.44
N LEU A 165 12.24 -7.07 10.51
CA LEU A 165 11.93 -7.29 9.09
C LEU A 165 11.24 -8.65 8.87
N LEU A 166 11.69 -9.69 9.56
CA LEU A 166 11.03 -11.00 9.51
C LEU A 166 9.60 -10.95 10.03
N ALA A 167 9.36 -10.29 11.16
CA ALA A 167 8.01 -10.12 11.70
C ALA A 167 7.12 -9.32 10.73
N GLN A 168 7.64 -8.23 10.15
CA GLN A 168 6.92 -7.42 9.17
C GLN A 168 6.50 -8.24 7.95
N PHE A 169 7.43 -8.94 7.30
CA PHE A 169 7.11 -9.71 6.10
C PHE A 169 6.26 -10.95 6.41
N GLY A 170 6.46 -11.57 7.58
CA GLY A 170 5.60 -12.65 8.07
C GLY A 170 4.15 -12.20 8.26
N LEU A 171 3.93 -11.07 8.91
CA LEU A 171 2.60 -10.45 8.99
C LEU A 171 2.05 -10.13 7.60
N GLY A 172 2.88 -9.59 6.70
CA GLY A 172 2.49 -9.32 5.32
C GLY A 172 1.99 -10.57 4.57
N VAL A 173 2.68 -11.71 4.71
CA VAL A 173 2.22 -12.99 4.15
C VAL A 173 0.88 -13.40 4.76
N SER A 174 0.77 -13.40 6.09
CA SER A 174 -0.45 -13.81 6.80
C SER A 174 -1.67 -12.97 6.42
N LEU A 175 -1.54 -11.65 6.38
CA LEU A 175 -2.66 -10.75 6.05
C LEU A 175 -3.08 -10.89 4.58
N ASN A 176 -2.14 -11.04 3.65
CA ASN A 176 -2.49 -11.30 2.24
C ASN A 176 -3.11 -12.69 2.05
N ALA A 177 -2.68 -13.70 2.81
CA ALA A 177 -3.31 -15.02 2.81
C ALA A 177 -4.75 -14.97 3.33
N ILE A 178 -5.02 -14.21 4.39
CA ILE A 178 -6.39 -13.98 4.88
C ILE A 178 -7.24 -13.32 3.80
N LEU A 179 -6.74 -12.25 3.16
CA LEU A 179 -7.47 -11.57 2.07
C LEU A 179 -7.70 -12.52 0.90
N LEU A 180 -6.72 -13.33 0.51
CA LEU A 180 -6.88 -14.33 -0.55
C LEU A 180 -7.97 -15.35 -0.19
N THR A 181 -7.96 -15.87 1.03
CA THR A 181 -9.01 -16.78 1.51
C THR A 181 -10.39 -16.11 1.48
N GLN A 182 -10.51 -14.86 1.92
CA GLN A 182 -11.78 -14.12 1.84
C GLN A 182 -12.24 -13.93 0.39
N VAL A 183 -11.32 -13.69 -0.53
CA VAL A 183 -11.63 -13.60 -1.97
C VAL A 183 -12.07 -14.96 -2.52
N LEU A 184 -11.44 -16.07 -2.12
CA LEU A 184 -11.81 -17.40 -2.62
C LEU A 184 -13.15 -17.89 -2.04
N VAL A 185 -13.45 -17.56 -0.78
CA VAL A 185 -14.68 -18.00 -0.09
C VAL A 185 -15.88 -17.10 -0.42
N TRP A 186 -15.68 -15.79 -0.54
CA TRP A 186 -16.75 -14.80 -0.79
C TRP A 186 -16.64 -14.08 -2.14
N GLY A 187 -15.84 -14.61 -3.07
CA GLY A 187 -15.65 -14.04 -4.41
C GLY A 187 -16.61 -14.57 -5.47
N VAL A 188 -17.71 -15.20 -5.06
CA VAL A 188 -18.82 -15.62 -5.94
C VAL A 188 -19.86 -14.52 -6.02
#